data_AF-A0AAD5MIR1-F1
#
_entry.id   AF-A0AAD5MIR1-F1
#
_cell.length_a   1.000
_cell.length_b   1.000
_cell.length_c   1.000
_cell.angle_alpha   90.00
_cell.angle_beta   90.00
_cell.angle_gamma   90.00
#
_symmetry.space_group_name_H-M   'P 1'
#
loop_
_entity.id
_entity.type
_entity.pdbx_description
1 polymer ?
#
loop_
_entity_poly.entity_id
_entity_poly.type
_entity_poly.pdbx_seq_one_letter_code
_entity_poly.pdbx_strand_id
1 'polypeptide(L)'
;MHLYNLTLQGQTAINQAVHGNFSGTPKAQEICVGRGSTLQLLFCDPTTGKIKVLCSHEVFGIIRSLIPFRLTGGSKDYIAVGSDSGRIVVLEYSTDKNSFLRVHQETFGKTGCRRIVPGHYLAVDPKGRAIMIGAIERQKLVYIMNRDAEARLTISSPLEAHKQFTLCYGMVGIDVGFENPTFACLEFDYEDAEHDPSGEALHTTKQTLTFYELDLGLNHVVRKYAEPLDDKATMIIAVPGGNEGPSGVILCCENYLIYKNLGEQPDIRCPIPRRRNDLDDPDRSLMIICAATHKTKLLYFFLLQTEQGDLFKVTLETDEDLVTEMKVKYFDTVPAANAMCILKTGFLFVASEFGDQ
;
A
#
# COMPACT_ATOMS: atom_id res chain seq x y z
N MET A 1 30.12 31.23 -15.87
CA MET A 1 30.47 30.42 -14.68
C MET A 1 30.02 29.00 -14.96
N HIS A 2 30.91 28.02 -14.87
CA HIS A 2 30.60 26.60 -15.12
C HIS A 2 30.75 25.84 -13.80
N LEU A 3 29.73 25.06 -13.44
CA LEU A 3 29.67 24.26 -12.21
C LEU A 3 29.39 22.79 -12.56
N TYR A 4 29.83 21.87 -11.70
CA TYR A 4 29.60 20.43 -11.82
C TYR A 4 29.08 19.87 -10.49
N ASN A 5 27.97 19.13 -10.53
CA ASN A 5 27.34 18.54 -9.34
C ASN A 5 27.78 17.08 -9.18
N LEU A 6 28.22 16.71 -7.97
CA LEU A 6 28.59 15.36 -7.58
C LEU A 6 28.08 15.05 -6.16
N THR A 7 27.44 13.89 -6.00
CA THR A 7 26.96 13.42 -4.69
C THR A 7 28.03 12.55 -4.03
N LEU A 8 28.53 12.97 -2.85
CA LEU A 8 29.50 12.20 -2.07
C LEU A 8 28.83 11.12 -1.20
N GLN A 9 27.73 11.49 -0.55
CA GLN A 9 26.91 10.59 0.27
C GLN A 9 25.46 10.70 -0.23
N GLY A 10 24.90 9.58 -0.65
CA GLY A 10 23.50 9.51 -1.08
C GLY A 10 22.53 9.73 0.08
N GLN A 11 21.25 9.91 -0.25
CA GLN A 11 20.19 10.04 0.75
C GLN A 11 20.07 8.74 1.57
N THR A 12 19.89 8.87 2.89
CA THR A 12 19.75 7.73 3.82
C THR A 12 18.35 7.60 4.40
N ALA A 13 17.47 8.58 4.20
CA ALA A 13 16.07 8.45 4.56
C ALA A 13 15.39 7.42 3.65
N ILE A 14 14.53 6.56 4.22
CA ILE A 14 13.71 5.61 3.47
C ILE A 14 12.27 6.11 3.54
N ASN A 15 11.73 6.53 2.40
CA ASN A 15 10.34 6.99 2.33
C ASN A 15 9.38 5.80 2.18
N GLN A 16 9.82 4.74 1.51
CA GLN A 16 9.00 3.57 1.19
C GLN A 16 9.86 2.32 1.19
N ALA A 17 9.31 1.22 1.70
CA ALA A 17 9.94 -0.08 1.67
C ALA A 17 8.90 -1.16 1.34
N VAL A 18 9.25 -2.05 0.42
CA VAL A 18 8.44 -3.22 0.06
C VAL A 18 9.32 -4.44 -0.04
N HIS A 19 8.79 -5.61 0.32
CA HIS A 19 9.54 -6.87 0.27
C HIS A 19 8.94 -7.85 -0.73
N GLY A 20 9.79 -8.69 -1.32
CA GLY A 20 9.40 -9.66 -2.35
C GLY A 20 10.55 -10.61 -2.70
N ASN A 21 10.26 -11.62 -3.50
CA ASN A 21 11.25 -12.44 -4.18
C ASN A 21 11.65 -11.76 -5.51
N PHE A 22 12.41 -10.66 -5.41
CA PHE A 22 12.80 -9.86 -6.58
C PHE A 22 13.93 -10.53 -7.38
N SER A 23 14.76 -11.35 -6.74
CA SER A 23 15.76 -12.18 -7.45
C SER A 23 15.16 -13.39 -8.19
N GLY A 24 13.89 -13.72 -7.95
CA GLY A 24 13.25 -14.93 -8.48
C GLY A 24 13.64 -16.22 -7.76
N THR A 25 14.43 -16.15 -6.68
CA THR A 25 14.79 -17.31 -5.88
C THR A 25 13.71 -17.55 -4.81
N PRO A 26 13.04 -18.73 -4.78
CA PRO A 26 11.88 -18.95 -3.90
C PRO A 26 12.14 -18.75 -2.40
N LYS A 27 13.39 -18.95 -1.96
CA LYS A 27 13.80 -18.84 -0.55
C LYS A 27 14.38 -17.48 -0.17
N ALA A 28 14.76 -16.64 -1.13
CA ALA A 28 15.35 -15.34 -0.86
C ALA A 28 14.27 -14.26 -0.90
N GLN A 29 14.15 -13.48 0.16
CA GLN A 29 13.36 -12.24 0.13
C GLN A 29 14.31 -11.06 0.22
N GLU A 30 14.11 -10.13 -0.70
CA GLU A 30 14.81 -8.86 -0.74
C GLU A 30 13.83 -7.73 -0.40
N ILE A 31 14.37 -6.57 -0.03
CA ILE A 31 13.62 -5.37 0.30
C ILE A 31 13.97 -4.29 -0.71
N CYS A 32 13.00 -3.84 -1.48
CA CYS A 32 13.14 -2.70 -2.36
C CYS A 32 12.76 -1.43 -1.59
N VAL A 33 13.67 -0.46 -1.54
CA VAL A 33 13.48 0.80 -0.80
C VAL A 33 13.60 2.00 -1.73
N GLY A 34 12.72 2.97 -1.53
CA GLY A 34 12.77 4.29 -2.16
C GLY A 34 13.34 5.33 -1.20
N ARG A 35 14.43 5.98 -1.60
CA ARG A 35 15.12 7.05 -0.87
C ARG A 35 15.04 8.34 -1.67
N GLY A 36 13.86 8.96 -1.72
CA GLY A 36 13.58 10.13 -2.55
C GLY A 36 13.81 9.86 -4.04
N SER A 37 15.04 10.13 -4.52
CA SER A 37 15.48 9.96 -5.91
C SER A 37 16.30 8.69 -6.19
N THR A 38 16.55 7.86 -5.18
CA THR A 38 17.31 6.61 -5.34
C THR A 38 16.40 5.41 -5.08
N LEU A 39 16.43 4.42 -5.97
CA LEU A 39 15.84 3.11 -5.76
C LEU A 39 16.94 2.12 -5.38
N GLN A 40 16.77 1.38 -4.29
CA GLN A 40 17.76 0.39 -3.84
C GLN A 40 17.11 -0.95 -3.55
N LEU A 41 17.86 -2.02 -3.84
CA LEU A 41 17.52 -3.38 -3.45
C LEU A 41 18.44 -3.82 -2.32
N LEU A 42 17.85 -4.19 -1.19
CA LEU A 42 18.53 -4.65 0.01
C LEU A 42 18.29 -6.14 0.20
N PHE A 43 19.29 -6.84 0.74
CA PHE A 43 19.19 -8.23 1.15
C PHE A 43 19.52 -8.35 2.63
N CYS A 44 18.60 -8.92 3.41
CA CYS A 44 18.83 -9.27 4.80
C CYS A 44 19.36 -10.71 4.85
N ASP A 45 20.63 -10.87 5.19
CA ASP A 45 21.31 -12.16 5.26
C ASP A 45 20.81 -12.93 6.49
N PRO A 46 20.07 -14.06 6.32
CA PRO A 46 19.45 -14.74 7.46
C PRO A 46 20.45 -15.40 8.42
N THR A 47 21.68 -15.64 7.97
CA THR A 47 22.73 -16.27 8.79
C THR A 47 23.46 -15.24 9.62
N THR A 48 23.75 -14.06 9.06
CA THR A 48 24.51 -13.01 9.77
C THR A 48 23.62 -11.94 10.42
N GLY A 49 22.35 -11.86 10.01
CA GLY A 49 21.44 -10.79 10.41
C GLY A 49 21.77 -9.42 9.81
N LYS A 50 22.75 -9.34 8.89
CA LYS A 50 23.21 -8.07 8.31
C LYS A 50 22.47 -7.73 7.02
N ILE A 51 22.23 -6.44 6.82
CA ILE A 51 21.68 -5.90 5.58
C ILE A 51 22.81 -5.57 4.61
N LYS A 52 22.67 -6.00 3.35
CA LYS A 52 23.58 -5.71 2.24
C LYS A 52 22.82 -5.01 1.13
N VAL A 53 23.42 -3.99 0.52
CA VAL A 53 22.88 -3.36 -0.69
C VAL A 53 23.28 -4.21 -1.89
N LEU A 54 22.31 -4.77 -2.62
CA LEU A 54 22.55 -5.52 -3.84
C LEU A 54 22.70 -4.60 -5.05
N CYS A 55 21.75 -3.67 -5.19
CA CYS A 55 21.66 -2.74 -6.31
C CYS A 55 21.23 -1.37 -5.82
N SER A 56 21.77 -0.30 -6.43
CA SER A 56 21.39 1.08 -6.18
C SER A 56 21.31 1.82 -7.51
N HIS A 57 20.22 2.55 -7.73
CA HIS A 57 19.96 3.25 -8.98
C HIS A 57 19.37 4.64 -8.71
N GLU A 58 20.00 5.69 -9.23
CA GLU A 58 19.42 7.03 -9.25
C GLU A 58 18.32 7.09 -10.32
N VAL A 59 17.09 7.37 -9.90
CA VAL A 59 15.93 7.46 -10.81
C VAL A 59 15.74 8.87 -11.37
N PHE A 60 16.43 9.88 -10.84
CA PHE A 60 16.34 11.29 -11.24
C PHE A 60 14.90 11.85 -11.23
N GLY A 61 14.13 11.45 -10.22
CA GLY A 61 12.75 11.88 -9.98
C GLY A 61 12.36 11.64 -8.53
N ILE A 62 11.09 11.81 -8.20
CA ILE A 62 10.58 11.58 -6.85
C ILE A 62 9.76 10.28 -6.85
N ILE A 63 10.22 9.28 -6.12
CA ILE A 63 9.47 8.05 -5.90
C ILE A 63 8.34 8.36 -4.90
N ARG A 64 7.09 8.18 -5.34
CA ARG A 64 5.89 8.55 -4.58
C ARG A 64 5.09 7.35 -4.12
N SER A 65 5.23 6.20 -4.78
CA SER A 65 4.58 4.94 -4.41
C SER A 65 5.34 3.74 -4.99
N LEU A 66 5.53 2.70 -4.20
CA LEU A 66 6.16 1.43 -4.58
C LEU A 66 5.24 0.29 -4.18
N ILE A 67 5.01 -0.67 -5.07
CA ILE A 67 4.29 -1.90 -4.74
C ILE A 67 4.87 -3.10 -5.50
N PRO A 68 5.12 -4.23 -4.82
CA PRO A 68 5.51 -5.46 -5.49
C PRO A 68 4.27 -6.19 -6.00
N PHE A 69 4.41 -6.92 -7.09
CA PHE A 69 3.36 -7.81 -7.56
C PHE A 69 3.91 -9.01 -8.33
N ARG A 70 3.10 -10.06 -8.37
CA ARG A 70 3.43 -11.33 -9.03
C ARG A 70 2.31 -11.76 -9.93
N LEU A 71 2.63 -12.08 -11.17
CA LEU A 71 1.69 -12.72 -12.08
C LEU A 71 1.33 -14.12 -11.58
N THR A 72 0.09 -14.55 -11.85
CA THR A 72 -0.37 -15.91 -11.51
C THR A 72 0.58 -16.97 -12.07
N GLY A 73 1.10 -17.83 -11.19
CA GLY A 73 2.06 -18.90 -11.53
C GLY A 73 3.51 -18.43 -11.71
N GLY A 74 3.80 -17.14 -11.53
CA GLY A 74 5.17 -16.61 -11.53
C GLY A 74 5.94 -17.00 -10.26
N SER A 75 7.27 -16.95 -10.34
CA SER A 75 8.18 -17.16 -9.20
C SER A 75 8.87 -15.88 -8.72
N LYS A 76 8.78 -14.81 -9.52
CA LYS A 76 9.50 -13.56 -9.34
C LYS A 76 8.54 -12.39 -9.20
N ASP A 77 8.86 -11.48 -8.29
CA ASP A 77 8.09 -10.25 -8.10
C ASP A 77 8.62 -9.13 -8.99
N TYR A 78 7.69 -8.45 -9.66
CA TYR A 78 7.94 -7.17 -10.31
C TYR A 78 7.72 -6.03 -9.32
N ILE A 79 8.23 -4.85 -9.64
CA ILE A 79 8.05 -3.63 -8.84
C ILE A 79 7.33 -2.60 -9.71
N ALA A 80 6.10 -2.23 -9.33
CA ALA A 80 5.44 -1.09 -9.93
C ALA A 80 5.80 0.19 -9.16
N VAL A 81 6.12 1.23 -9.91
CA VAL A 81 6.61 2.52 -9.37
C VAL A 81 5.70 3.64 -9.86
N GLY A 82 5.13 4.38 -8.91
CA GLY A 82 4.52 5.69 -9.12
C GLY A 82 5.51 6.78 -8.77
N SER A 83 5.68 7.73 -9.68
CA SER A 83 6.64 8.83 -9.56
C SER A 83 6.01 10.16 -9.94
N ASP A 84 6.80 11.23 -9.92
CA ASP A 84 6.44 12.54 -10.44
C ASP A 84 6.51 12.63 -11.99
N SER A 85 6.81 11.54 -12.71
CA SER A 85 6.99 11.61 -14.17
C SER A 85 5.70 11.68 -15.00
N GLY A 86 4.52 11.44 -14.40
CA GLY A 86 3.27 11.25 -15.15
C GLY A 86 3.21 9.92 -15.92
N ARG A 87 4.02 8.94 -15.47
CA ARG A 87 4.11 7.59 -16.04
C ARG A 87 4.06 6.54 -14.93
N ILE A 88 3.51 5.37 -15.26
CA ILE A 88 3.64 4.16 -14.44
C ILE A 88 4.76 3.33 -15.02
N VAL A 89 5.67 2.89 -14.16
CA VAL A 89 6.84 2.11 -14.56
C VAL A 89 6.78 0.76 -13.87
N VAL A 90 6.99 -0.31 -14.63
CA VAL A 90 7.18 -1.65 -14.07
C VAL A 90 8.62 -2.09 -14.26
N LEU A 91 9.26 -2.45 -13.15
CA LEU A 91 10.64 -2.86 -13.08
C LEU A 91 10.76 -4.35 -12.74
N GLU A 92 11.80 -4.98 -13.28
CA GLU A 92 12.24 -6.31 -12.92
C GLU A 92 13.71 -6.24 -12.51
N TYR A 93 14.08 -6.83 -11.38
CA TYR A 93 15.49 -6.90 -10.99
C TYR A 93 16.21 -8.04 -11.73
N SER A 94 17.29 -7.74 -12.45
CA SER A 94 18.14 -8.75 -13.09
C SER A 94 19.35 -9.05 -12.21
N THR A 95 19.48 -10.30 -11.77
CA THR A 95 20.65 -10.80 -11.04
C THR A 95 21.90 -10.77 -11.92
N ASP A 96 21.76 -11.11 -13.20
CA ASP A 96 22.88 -11.22 -14.13
C ASP A 96 23.51 -9.85 -14.43
N LYS A 97 22.66 -8.82 -14.57
CA LYS A 97 23.09 -7.44 -14.83
C LYS A 97 23.23 -6.61 -13.54
N ASN A 98 22.90 -7.18 -12.39
CA ASN A 98 22.78 -6.49 -11.11
C ASN A 98 22.09 -5.10 -11.21
N SER A 99 20.96 -5.04 -11.92
CA SER A 99 20.27 -3.77 -12.22
C SER A 99 18.77 -3.94 -12.37
N PHE A 100 18.04 -2.84 -12.17
CA PHE A 100 16.62 -2.77 -12.47
C PHE A 100 16.41 -2.61 -13.97
N LEU A 101 15.74 -3.58 -14.58
CA LEU A 101 15.30 -3.54 -15.96
C LEU A 101 13.90 -2.95 -16.01
N ARG A 102 13.74 -1.89 -16.82
CA ARG A 102 12.43 -1.33 -17.10
C ARG A 102 11.70 -2.20 -18.11
N VAL A 103 10.73 -2.98 -17.63
CA VAL A 103 9.94 -3.89 -18.45
C VAL A 103 8.83 -3.13 -19.18
N HIS A 104 8.13 -2.25 -18.47
CA HIS A 104 7.08 -1.40 -19.04
C HIS A 104 7.17 0.03 -18.56
N GLN A 105 6.69 0.94 -19.39
CA GLN A 105 6.55 2.36 -19.08
C GLN A 105 5.39 2.96 -19.87
N GLU A 106 4.27 3.20 -19.20
CA GLU A 106 3.08 3.79 -19.81
C GLU A 106 2.92 5.24 -19.37
N THR A 107 2.60 6.11 -20.32
CA THR A 107 2.41 7.55 -20.07
C THR A 107 0.93 7.86 -19.95
N PHE A 108 0.53 8.54 -18.87
CA PHE A 108 -0.86 8.90 -18.63
C PHE A 108 -1.07 10.38 -18.29
N GLY A 109 0.00 11.12 -17.96
CA GLY A 109 -0.15 12.47 -17.45
C GLY A 109 1.08 13.35 -17.63
N LYS A 110 0.99 14.54 -17.04
CA LYS A 110 2.08 15.54 -17.04
C LYS A 110 3.04 15.28 -15.87
N THR A 111 4.27 15.75 -16.01
CA THR A 111 5.29 15.68 -14.95
C THR A 111 5.00 16.62 -13.78
N GLY A 112 5.57 16.29 -12.62
CA GLY A 112 5.45 16.95 -11.32
C GLY A 112 4.52 16.23 -10.33
N CYS A 113 4.72 16.50 -9.04
CA CYS A 113 3.82 16.09 -7.95
C CYS A 113 2.51 16.89 -7.98
N ARG A 114 1.64 16.61 -8.94
CA ARG A 114 0.37 17.34 -9.14
C ARG A 114 -0.76 16.73 -8.32
N ARG A 115 -1.74 17.57 -7.98
CA ARG A 115 -2.94 17.22 -7.22
C ARG A 115 -3.78 16.13 -7.90
N ILE A 116 -4.03 16.32 -9.20
CA ILE A 116 -4.94 15.47 -9.99
C ILE A 116 -4.23 14.46 -10.90
N VAL A 117 -2.89 14.44 -10.98
CA VAL A 117 -2.18 13.46 -11.82
C VAL A 117 -1.78 12.26 -10.97
N PRO A 118 -2.12 11.02 -11.41
CA PRO A 118 -1.83 9.81 -10.64
C PRO A 118 -0.35 9.58 -10.35
N GLY A 119 -0.08 8.85 -9.27
CA GLY A 119 1.26 8.49 -8.84
C GLY A 119 1.48 8.62 -7.33
N HIS A 120 0.50 9.10 -6.57
CA HIS A 120 0.59 9.16 -5.11
C HIS A 120 0.20 7.84 -4.46
N TYR A 121 -0.91 7.26 -4.93
CA TYR A 121 -1.42 5.99 -4.44
C TYR A 121 -1.19 4.91 -5.48
N LEU A 122 -0.88 3.70 -5.01
CA LEU A 122 -0.70 2.54 -5.85
C LEU A 122 -1.24 1.30 -5.12
N ALA A 123 -2.07 0.53 -5.81
CA ALA A 123 -2.69 -0.67 -5.29
C ALA A 123 -2.65 -1.77 -6.34
N VAL A 124 -2.49 -3.02 -5.90
CA VAL A 124 -2.40 -4.17 -6.80
C VAL A 124 -3.39 -5.24 -6.38
N ASP A 125 -4.03 -5.87 -7.35
CA ASP A 125 -4.75 -7.13 -7.16
C ASP A 125 -3.76 -8.18 -6.61
N PRO A 126 -4.07 -8.86 -5.49
CA PRO A 126 -3.14 -9.82 -4.89
C PRO A 126 -2.75 -11.02 -5.77
N LYS A 127 -3.50 -11.30 -6.85
CA LYS A 127 -3.12 -12.29 -7.88
C LYS A 127 -2.35 -11.70 -9.07
N GLY A 128 -2.01 -10.41 -8.98
CA GLY A 128 -1.23 -9.66 -9.95
C GLY A 128 -1.92 -9.43 -11.28
N ARG A 129 -3.26 -9.42 -11.32
CA ARG A 129 -4.05 -9.28 -12.56
C ARG A 129 -4.27 -7.83 -12.97
N ALA A 130 -4.27 -6.91 -12.00
CA ALA A 130 -4.51 -5.50 -12.26
C ALA A 130 -3.79 -4.61 -11.25
N ILE A 131 -3.39 -3.41 -11.69
CA ILE A 131 -2.80 -2.37 -10.85
C ILE A 131 -3.64 -1.10 -11.00
N MET A 132 -4.03 -0.52 -9.87
CA MET A 132 -4.68 0.78 -9.80
C MET A 132 -3.67 1.83 -9.34
N ILE A 133 -3.58 2.93 -10.08
CA ILE A 133 -2.76 4.09 -9.74
C ILE A 133 -3.67 5.31 -9.55
N GLY A 134 -3.47 6.01 -8.44
CA GLY A 134 -4.36 7.08 -7.98
C GLY A 134 -3.62 8.40 -7.76
N ALA A 135 -4.31 9.49 -8.06
CA ALA A 135 -3.95 10.84 -7.62
C ALA A 135 -4.54 11.12 -6.23
N ILE A 136 -4.17 12.25 -5.63
CA ILE A 136 -4.78 12.72 -4.38
C ILE A 136 -6.26 13.09 -4.62
N GLU A 137 -6.56 13.59 -5.81
CA GLU A 137 -7.90 14.01 -6.19
C GLU A 137 -8.25 13.52 -7.59
N ARG A 138 -9.51 13.18 -7.78
CA ARG A 138 -10.16 12.93 -9.08
C ARG A 138 -9.69 11.73 -9.88
N GLN A 139 -8.45 11.72 -10.35
CA GLN A 139 -8.00 10.74 -11.32
C GLN A 139 -7.53 9.44 -10.66
N LYS A 140 -8.12 8.34 -11.11
CA LYS A 140 -7.66 6.97 -10.86
C LYS A 140 -7.66 6.21 -12.18
N LEU A 141 -6.63 5.40 -12.41
CA LEU A 141 -6.44 4.59 -13.61
C LEU A 141 -6.15 3.15 -13.21
N VAL A 142 -6.72 2.20 -13.96
CA VAL A 142 -6.49 0.76 -13.76
C VAL A 142 -5.82 0.18 -15.00
N TYR A 143 -4.74 -0.55 -14.79
CA TYR A 143 -4.01 -1.27 -15.82
C TYR A 143 -4.16 -2.78 -15.60
N ILE A 144 -4.52 -3.51 -16.65
CA ILE A 144 -4.57 -4.97 -16.62
C ILE A 144 -3.18 -5.51 -16.92
N MET A 145 -2.73 -6.43 -16.07
CA MET A 145 -1.43 -7.09 -16.18
C MET A 145 -1.64 -8.51 -16.70
N ASN A 146 -1.02 -8.83 -17.82
CA ASN A 146 -1.13 -10.12 -18.48
C ASN A 146 0.25 -10.68 -18.82
N ARG A 147 0.27 -11.89 -19.38
CA ARG A 147 1.46 -12.51 -19.96
C ARG A 147 1.22 -12.88 -21.41
N ASP A 148 2.22 -12.68 -22.26
CA ASP A 148 2.21 -13.19 -23.63
C ASP A 148 2.54 -14.70 -23.68
N ALA A 149 2.57 -15.26 -24.90
CA ALA A 149 2.92 -16.66 -25.12
C ALA A 149 4.38 -17.00 -24.74
N GLU A 150 5.25 -15.99 -24.66
CA GLU A 150 6.66 -16.09 -24.23
C GLU A 150 6.81 -15.85 -22.72
N ALA A 151 5.70 -15.79 -21.97
CA ALA A 151 5.64 -15.50 -20.54
C ALA A 151 6.19 -14.12 -20.13
N ARG A 152 6.29 -13.17 -21.07
CA ARG A 152 6.64 -11.78 -20.76
C ARG A 152 5.41 -11.04 -20.26
N LEU A 153 5.62 -10.18 -19.26
CA LEU A 153 4.59 -9.26 -18.77
C LEU A 153 4.10 -8.37 -19.92
N THR A 154 2.79 -8.17 -20.02
CA THR A 154 2.14 -7.20 -20.90
C THR A 154 1.20 -6.33 -20.09
N ILE A 155 1.05 -5.07 -20.51
CA ILE A 155 0.18 -4.07 -19.87
C ILE A 155 -0.89 -3.61 -20.85
N SER A 156 -2.13 -3.48 -20.40
CA SER A 156 -3.23 -2.96 -21.22
C SER A 156 -3.21 -1.43 -21.29
N SER A 157 -4.03 -0.88 -22.18
CA SER A 157 -4.44 0.53 -22.08
C SER A 157 -5.10 0.80 -20.72
N PRO A 158 -4.95 2.03 -20.17
CA PRO A 158 -5.56 2.39 -18.90
C PRO A 158 -7.08 2.45 -19.00
N LEU A 159 -7.75 1.93 -17.97
CA LEU A 159 -9.18 2.09 -17.75
C LEU A 159 -9.41 3.21 -16.73
N GLU A 160 -10.31 4.13 -17.03
CA GLU A 160 -10.55 5.31 -16.19
C GLU A 160 -11.57 5.02 -15.08
N ALA A 161 -11.25 5.44 -13.86
CA ALA A 161 -12.13 5.41 -12.70
C ALA A 161 -12.21 6.79 -12.03
N HIS A 162 -12.40 7.82 -12.85
CA HIS A 162 -12.37 9.22 -12.42
C HIS A 162 -13.65 9.62 -11.66
N LYS A 163 -13.51 10.44 -10.61
CA LYS A 163 -14.64 11.03 -9.90
C LYS A 163 -14.34 12.47 -9.52
N GLN A 164 -15.15 13.43 -9.97
CA GLN A 164 -14.90 14.85 -9.67
C GLN A 164 -15.09 15.13 -8.16
N PHE A 165 -14.51 16.22 -7.68
CA PHE A 165 -14.66 16.71 -6.30
C PHE A 165 -14.38 15.67 -5.20
N THR A 166 -13.54 14.67 -5.51
CA THR A 166 -13.30 13.55 -4.61
C THR A 166 -11.82 13.46 -4.26
N LEU A 167 -11.53 13.64 -2.97
CA LEU A 167 -10.22 13.40 -2.36
C LEU A 167 -10.05 11.91 -2.02
N CYS A 168 -8.86 11.38 -2.20
CA CYS A 168 -8.47 10.02 -1.82
C CYS A 168 -7.50 10.07 -0.63
N TYR A 169 -7.79 9.30 0.42
CA TYR A 169 -6.99 9.20 1.65
C TYR A 169 -6.20 7.89 1.74
N GLY A 170 -6.61 6.86 0.99
CA GLY A 170 -5.98 5.56 1.00
C GLY A 170 -6.56 4.66 -0.07
N MET A 171 -5.76 3.72 -0.57
CA MET A 171 -6.13 2.84 -1.67
C MET A 171 -5.44 1.49 -1.52
N VAL A 172 -6.20 0.40 -1.55
CA VAL A 172 -5.69 -0.97 -1.46
C VAL A 172 -6.41 -1.90 -2.43
N GLY A 173 -5.72 -2.96 -2.86
CA GLY A 173 -6.33 -4.06 -3.61
C GLY A 173 -6.94 -5.08 -2.65
N ILE A 174 -8.16 -5.52 -2.94
CA ILE A 174 -8.88 -6.51 -2.14
C ILE A 174 -8.54 -7.90 -2.65
N ASP A 175 -8.19 -8.82 -1.75
CA ASP A 175 -7.97 -10.22 -2.08
C ASP A 175 -9.31 -10.93 -2.25
N VAL A 176 -9.84 -10.93 -3.47
CA VAL A 176 -11.12 -11.58 -3.82
C VAL A 176 -10.92 -12.98 -4.40
N GLY A 177 -9.78 -13.62 -4.12
CA GLY A 177 -9.42 -14.90 -4.73
C GLY A 177 -9.23 -14.74 -6.25
N PHE A 178 -10.13 -15.32 -7.05
CA PHE A 178 -10.11 -15.23 -8.52
C PHE A 178 -11.33 -14.52 -9.12
N GLU A 179 -12.19 -13.94 -8.28
CA GLU A 179 -13.28 -13.06 -8.72
C GLU A 179 -12.73 -11.77 -9.35
N ASN A 180 -13.60 -10.95 -9.94
CA ASN A 180 -13.21 -9.68 -10.57
C ASN A 180 -12.36 -8.79 -9.62
N PRO A 181 -11.15 -8.36 -10.02
CA PRO A 181 -10.27 -7.55 -9.19
C PRO A 181 -11.00 -6.34 -8.61
N THR A 182 -10.89 -6.16 -7.29
CA THR A 182 -11.57 -5.08 -6.58
C THR A 182 -10.56 -4.23 -5.83
N PHE A 183 -10.75 -2.92 -5.84
CA PHE A 183 -9.92 -1.94 -5.13
C PHE A 183 -10.77 -1.14 -4.18
N ALA A 184 -10.36 -1.03 -2.92
CA ALA A 184 -11.03 -0.18 -1.94
C ALA A 184 -10.27 1.14 -1.78
N CYS A 185 -11.02 2.24 -1.77
CA CYS A 185 -10.53 3.59 -1.58
C CYS A 185 -11.25 4.28 -0.42
N LEU A 186 -10.51 5.05 0.38
CA LEU A 186 -11.07 6.00 1.32
C LEU A 186 -11.26 7.35 0.62
N GLU A 187 -12.50 7.78 0.47
CA GLU A 187 -12.87 8.94 -0.35
C GLU A 187 -13.62 10.00 0.46
N PHE A 188 -13.37 11.27 0.15
CA PHE A 188 -14.13 12.40 0.70
C PHE A 188 -14.61 13.30 -0.43
N ASP A 189 -15.92 13.49 -0.54
CA ASP A 189 -16.56 14.30 -1.56
C ASP A 189 -16.75 15.72 -1.04
N TYR A 190 -16.17 16.72 -1.69
CA TYR A 190 -16.18 18.10 -1.20
C TYR A 190 -17.01 19.05 -2.09
N GLU A 191 -17.78 18.52 -3.05
CA GLU A 191 -18.58 19.32 -3.99
C GLU A 191 -19.56 20.26 -3.26
N ASP A 192 -20.36 19.73 -2.33
CA ASP A 192 -21.33 20.52 -1.56
C ASP A 192 -20.65 21.58 -0.69
N ALA A 193 -19.47 21.26 -0.14
CA ALA A 193 -18.71 22.18 0.70
C ALA A 193 -18.11 23.36 -0.08
N GLU A 194 -17.83 23.23 -1.39
CA GLU A 194 -17.42 24.37 -2.23
C GLU A 194 -18.55 25.36 -2.49
N HIS A 195 -19.80 24.89 -2.44
CA HIS A 195 -20.98 25.67 -2.75
C HIS A 195 -21.74 26.18 -1.52
N ASP A 196 -21.22 25.93 -0.32
CA ASP A 196 -21.83 26.32 0.94
C ASP A 196 -20.99 27.36 1.73
N PRO A 197 -21.35 28.65 1.66
CA PRO A 197 -20.69 29.71 2.44
C PRO A 197 -20.90 29.60 3.96
N SER A 198 -21.86 28.81 4.44
CA SER A 198 -22.13 28.65 5.88
C SER A 198 -21.13 27.70 6.56
N GLY A 199 -20.56 26.76 5.79
CA GLY A 199 -19.65 25.73 6.28
C GLY A 199 -20.35 24.50 6.88
N GLU A 200 -21.69 24.46 6.93
CA GLU A 200 -22.46 23.33 7.46
C GLU A 200 -22.24 22.05 6.64
N ALA A 201 -22.13 22.16 5.31
CA ALA A 201 -21.87 21.02 4.42
C ALA A 201 -20.58 20.28 4.82
N LEU A 202 -19.49 21.00 5.09
CA LEU A 202 -18.22 20.39 5.51
C LEU A 202 -18.34 19.57 6.80
N HIS A 203 -19.19 20.00 7.74
CA HIS A 203 -19.40 19.30 9.01
C HIS A 203 -20.29 18.06 8.87
N THR A 204 -21.18 18.02 7.88
CA THR A 204 -22.10 16.91 7.66
C THR A 204 -21.56 15.85 6.69
N THR A 205 -20.65 16.23 5.79
CA THR A 205 -20.02 15.32 4.84
C THR A 205 -19.20 14.26 5.56
N LYS A 206 -19.55 12.99 5.31
CA LYS A 206 -18.83 11.82 5.81
C LYS A 206 -17.77 11.36 4.81
N GLN A 207 -16.67 10.81 5.33
CA GLN A 207 -15.75 10.03 4.52
C GLN A 207 -16.47 8.74 4.07
N THR A 208 -16.15 8.22 2.88
CA THR A 208 -16.79 7.04 2.30
C THR A 208 -15.76 5.97 1.96
N LEU A 209 -16.05 4.73 2.31
CA LEU A 209 -15.32 3.55 1.82
C LEU A 209 -15.94 3.13 0.49
N THR A 210 -15.18 3.25 -0.60
CA THR A 210 -15.65 2.98 -1.96
C THR A 210 -14.91 1.79 -2.55
N PHE A 211 -15.66 0.84 -3.13
CA PHE A 211 -15.11 -0.32 -3.84
C PHE A 211 -15.28 -0.14 -5.35
N TYR A 212 -14.16 -0.18 -6.06
CA TYR A 212 -14.07 -0.20 -7.51
C TYR A 212 -13.83 -1.62 -7.98
N GLU A 213 -14.71 -2.15 -8.81
CA GLU A 213 -14.57 -3.48 -9.40
C GLU A 213 -14.14 -3.35 -10.87
N LEU A 214 -13.12 -4.11 -11.25
CA LEU A 214 -12.70 -4.27 -12.63
C LEU A 214 -13.41 -5.49 -13.21
N ASP A 215 -14.36 -5.27 -14.12
CA ASP A 215 -14.96 -6.35 -14.89
C ASP A 215 -14.01 -6.75 -16.03
N LEU A 216 -13.37 -7.92 -15.90
CA LEU A 216 -12.42 -8.42 -16.90
C LEU A 216 -13.11 -8.84 -18.22
N GLY A 217 -14.40 -9.19 -18.19
CA GLY A 217 -15.16 -9.58 -19.37
C GLY A 217 -15.63 -8.36 -20.18
N LEU A 218 -16.13 -7.34 -19.49
CA LEU A 218 -16.60 -6.10 -20.10
C LEU A 218 -15.50 -5.04 -20.25
N ASN A 219 -14.31 -5.27 -19.70
CA ASN A 219 -13.14 -4.40 -19.79
C ASN A 219 -13.41 -2.95 -19.36
N HIS A 220 -14.11 -2.76 -18.25
CA HIS A 220 -14.36 -1.45 -17.65
C HIS A 220 -14.31 -1.53 -16.12
N VAL A 221 -14.11 -0.39 -15.47
CA VAL A 221 -14.11 -0.27 -14.01
C VAL A 221 -15.41 0.38 -13.58
N VAL A 222 -16.09 -0.23 -12.62
CA VAL A 222 -17.34 0.29 -12.05
C VAL A 222 -17.17 0.58 -10.56
N ARG A 223 -17.78 1.67 -10.10
CA ARG A 223 -17.92 1.95 -8.67
C ARG A 223 -19.05 1.09 -8.12
N LYS A 224 -18.71 -0.09 -7.60
CA LYS A 224 -19.68 -1.13 -7.22
C LYS A 224 -20.41 -0.81 -5.93
N TYR A 225 -19.67 -0.39 -4.91
CA TYR A 225 -20.20 -0.07 -3.59
C TYR A 225 -19.57 1.20 -3.05
N ALA A 226 -20.34 1.96 -2.27
CA ALA A 226 -19.86 3.13 -1.54
C ALA A 226 -20.64 3.23 -0.24
N GLU A 227 -19.92 3.17 0.88
CA GLU A 227 -20.50 3.19 2.22
C GLU A 227 -19.93 4.37 3.02
N PRO A 228 -20.78 5.28 3.55
CA PRO A 228 -20.34 6.33 4.46
C PRO A 228 -19.79 5.74 5.77
N LEU A 229 -18.65 6.27 6.22
CA LEU A 229 -18.05 5.96 7.51
C LEU A 229 -18.55 6.93 8.55
N ASP A 230 -18.86 6.42 9.75
CA ASP A 230 -19.24 7.27 10.88
C ASP A 230 -18.07 8.14 11.36
N ASP A 231 -16.88 7.56 11.37
CA ASP A 231 -15.64 8.22 11.78
C ASP A 231 -14.60 8.19 10.67
N LYS A 232 -13.67 9.14 10.71
CA LYS A 232 -12.63 9.28 9.70
C LYS A 232 -11.54 8.23 9.91
N ALA A 233 -11.28 7.45 8.87
CA ALA A 233 -10.14 6.56 8.77
C ALA A 233 -8.94 7.27 8.12
N THR A 234 -7.76 7.09 8.70
CA THR A 234 -6.49 7.66 8.22
C THR A 234 -5.67 6.68 7.39
N MET A 235 -5.86 5.37 7.60
CA MET A 235 -5.19 4.30 6.88
C MET A 235 -6.15 3.14 6.60
N ILE A 236 -5.93 2.47 5.47
CA ILE A 236 -6.69 1.29 5.04
C ILE A 236 -5.72 0.15 4.75
N ILE A 237 -6.04 -1.05 5.22
CA ILE A 237 -5.18 -2.23 5.14
C ILE A 237 -5.99 -3.37 4.51
N ALA A 238 -5.43 -3.99 3.47
CA ALA A 238 -6.04 -5.15 2.83
C ALA A 238 -5.91 -6.41 3.72
N VAL A 239 -7.01 -7.12 3.89
CA VAL A 239 -7.04 -8.41 4.57
C VAL A 239 -6.91 -9.53 3.53
N PRO A 240 -6.06 -10.56 3.76
CA PRO A 240 -6.00 -11.73 2.89
C PRO A 240 -7.36 -12.39 2.69
N GLY A 241 -7.58 -12.94 1.51
CA GLY A 241 -8.88 -13.45 1.10
C GLY A 241 -8.80 -14.73 0.28
N GLY A 242 -9.95 -15.16 -0.26
CA GLY A 242 -10.12 -16.45 -0.89
C GLY A 242 -9.84 -17.58 0.11
N ASN A 243 -9.05 -18.58 -0.29
CA ASN A 243 -8.76 -19.73 0.58
C ASN A 243 -7.79 -19.42 1.74
N GLU A 244 -7.33 -18.18 1.87
CA GLU A 244 -6.27 -17.79 2.82
C GLU A 244 -6.74 -16.76 3.86
N GLY A 245 -8.02 -16.36 3.82
CA GLY A 245 -8.61 -15.43 4.78
C GLY A 245 -9.98 -14.91 4.33
N PRO A 246 -10.63 -14.05 5.13
CA PRO A 246 -12.00 -13.60 4.93
C PRO A 246 -12.15 -12.46 3.90
N SER A 247 -11.06 -11.96 3.32
CA SER A 247 -11.06 -10.74 2.50
C SER A 247 -11.44 -9.49 3.32
N GLY A 248 -11.79 -8.39 2.65
CA GLY A 248 -12.16 -7.13 3.28
C GLY A 248 -10.98 -6.24 3.65
N VAL A 249 -11.24 -5.28 4.54
CA VAL A 249 -10.29 -4.24 4.93
C VAL A 249 -10.32 -3.95 6.43
N ILE A 250 -9.16 -3.57 6.97
CA ILE A 250 -9.06 -2.93 8.28
C ILE A 250 -8.88 -1.43 8.06
N LEU A 251 -9.78 -0.64 8.63
CA LEU A 251 -9.72 0.81 8.69
C LEU A 251 -9.07 1.22 10.01
N CYS A 252 -8.02 2.02 9.94
CA CYS A 252 -7.42 2.63 11.12
C CYS A 252 -8.07 3.98 11.34
N CYS A 253 -8.85 4.10 12.40
CA CYS A 253 -9.47 5.34 12.84
C CYS A 253 -8.70 5.88 14.06
N GLU A 254 -9.08 7.08 14.48
CA GLU A 254 -8.57 7.68 15.71
C GLU A 254 -9.02 6.86 16.93
N ASN A 255 -8.07 6.36 17.73
CA ASN A 255 -8.26 5.51 18.91
C ASN A 255 -8.77 4.08 18.70
N TYR A 256 -9.20 3.69 17.49
CA TYR A 256 -9.75 2.35 17.28
C TYR A 256 -9.61 1.87 15.83
N LEU A 257 -9.75 0.55 15.65
CA LEU A 257 -9.71 -0.14 14.37
C LEU A 257 -11.11 -0.63 14.00
N ILE A 258 -11.42 -0.66 12.71
CA ILE A 258 -12.66 -1.26 12.19
C ILE A 258 -12.31 -2.28 11.12
N TYR A 259 -12.74 -3.52 11.29
CA TYR A 259 -12.81 -4.47 10.18
C TYR A 259 -14.15 -4.31 9.46
N LYS A 260 -14.09 -4.12 8.15
CA LYS A 260 -15.24 -4.02 7.24
C LYS A 260 -15.04 -4.93 6.03
N ASN A 261 -16.10 -5.61 5.62
CA ASN A 261 -16.15 -6.36 4.37
C ASN A 261 -17.50 -6.11 3.67
N LEU A 262 -17.58 -6.45 2.39
CA LEU A 262 -18.83 -6.40 1.64
C LEU A 262 -19.77 -7.54 2.05
N GLY A 263 -21.07 -7.36 1.80
CA GLY A 263 -22.08 -8.38 2.04
C GLY A 263 -22.68 -8.32 3.44
N GLU A 264 -22.90 -9.49 4.04
CA GLU A 264 -23.58 -9.63 5.35
C GLU A 264 -22.62 -9.50 6.56
N GLN A 265 -21.34 -9.24 6.32
CA GLN A 265 -20.34 -9.08 7.39
C GLN A 265 -20.66 -7.84 8.24
N PRO A 266 -20.92 -7.98 9.55
CA PRO A 266 -21.06 -6.83 10.43
C PRO A 266 -19.72 -6.14 10.68
N ASP A 267 -19.79 -4.84 10.94
CA ASP A 267 -18.65 -4.04 11.38
C ASP A 267 -18.10 -4.54 12.72
N ILE A 268 -16.80 -4.81 12.77
CA ILE A 268 -16.12 -5.19 14.00
C ILE A 268 -15.17 -4.08 14.41
N ARG A 269 -15.44 -3.47 15.55
CA ARG A 269 -14.62 -2.38 16.11
C ARG A 269 -13.77 -2.89 17.27
N CYS A 270 -12.50 -2.48 17.31
CA CYS A 270 -11.60 -2.79 18.43
C CYS A 270 -10.79 -1.55 18.81
N PRO A 271 -10.87 -1.07 20.07
CA PRO A 271 -10.08 0.08 20.52
C PRO A 271 -8.58 -0.25 20.54
N ILE A 272 -7.74 0.74 20.23
CA ILE A 272 -6.28 0.62 20.31
C ILE A 272 -5.89 0.73 21.80
N PRO A 273 -5.17 -0.27 22.36
CA PRO A 273 -4.73 -0.21 23.75
C PRO A 273 -3.79 0.98 23.99
N ARG A 274 -4.00 1.69 25.11
CA ARG A 274 -3.11 2.78 25.56
C ARG A 274 -2.12 2.29 26.62
N ARG A 275 -0.96 2.96 26.69
CA ARG A 275 0.03 2.72 27.74
C ARG A 275 -0.57 3.05 29.11
N ARG A 276 -0.18 2.28 30.12
CA ARG A 276 -0.60 2.53 31.49
C ARG A 276 0.17 3.73 32.05
N ASN A 277 -0.55 4.70 32.62
CA ASN A 277 0.02 5.92 33.20
C ASN A 277 0.82 6.73 32.16
N ASP A 278 0.26 6.89 30.97
CA ASP A 278 0.87 7.71 29.93
C ASP A 278 1.07 9.16 30.43
N LEU A 279 2.18 9.77 30.03
CA LEU A 279 2.53 11.14 30.41
C LEU A 279 1.99 12.17 29.41
N ASP A 280 1.58 11.69 28.23
CA ASP A 280 0.90 12.50 27.24
C ASP A 280 -0.46 13.00 27.76
N ASP A 281 -0.95 14.08 27.14
CA ASP A 281 -2.26 14.64 27.42
C ASP A 281 -3.36 13.56 27.27
N PRO A 282 -4.18 13.27 28.30
CA PRO A 282 -5.25 12.29 28.21
C PRO A 282 -6.23 12.52 27.05
N ASP A 283 -6.44 13.78 26.67
CA ASP A 283 -7.33 14.17 25.58
C ASP A 283 -6.71 13.97 24.20
N ARG A 284 -5.38 13.76 24.12
CA ARG A 284 -4.71 13.40 22.87
C ARG A 284 -5.18 12.02 22.42
N SER A 285 -5.50 11.93 21.14
CA SER A 285 -5.84 10.68 20.49
C SER A 285 -4.62 9.87 20.07
N LEU A 286 -4.86 8.60 19.73
CA LEU A 286 -3.84 7.69 19.25
C LEU A 286 -4.14 7.27 17.80
N MET A 287 -3.13 7.37 16.93
CA MET A 287 -3.24 6.96 15.52
C MET A 287 -2.25 5.85 15.14
N ILE A 288 -2.62 5.06 14.14
CA ILE A 288 -1.71 4.12 13.45
C ILE A 288 -0.97 4.86 12.34
N ILE A 289 0.37 4.76 12.35
CA ILE A 289 1.25 5.44 11.38
C ILE A 289 1.81 4.49 10.32
N CYS A 290 1.91 3.19 10.63
CA CYS A 290 2.48 2.20 9.74
C CYS A 290 1.84 0.83 9.96
N ALA A 291 1.77 0.02 8.90
CA ALA A 291 1.25 -1.33 8.96
C ALA A 291 2.11 -2.28 8.12
N ALA A 292 2.25 -3.52 8.60
CA ALA A 292 2.83 -4.61 7.83
C ALA A 292 1.94 -5.85 7.92
N THR A 293 1.72 -6.49 6.78
CA THR A 293 0.94 -7.72 6.69
C THR A 293 1.89 -8.90 6.52
N HIS A 294 1.79 -9.88 7.41
CA HIS A 294 2.46 -11.17 7.24
C HIS A 294 1.45 -12.25 6.88
N LYS A 295 1.74 -12.98 5.80
CA LYS A 295 0.89 -14.04 5.28
C LYS A 295 1.72 -15.29 5.03
N THR A 296 1.24 -16.40 5.57
CA THR A 296 1.72 -17.76 5.29
C THR A 296 0.52 -18.60 4.83
N LYS A 297 0.76 -19.85 4.44
CA LYS A 297 -0.31 -20.77 4.03
C LYS A 297 -1.31 -21.10 5.15
N LEU A 298 -0.89 -21.00 6.42
CA LEU A 298 -1.67 -21.46 7.58
C LEU A 298 -2.20 -20.31 8.43
N LEU A 299 -1.52 -19.17 8.42
CA LEU A 299 -1.86 -18.02 9.25
C LEU A 299 -1.48 -16.73 8.55
N TYR A 300 -2.22 -15.69 8.89
CA TYR A 300 -1.87 -14.30 8.61
C TYR A 300 -2.01 -13.49 9.90
N PHE A 301 -1.29 -12.38 9.98
CA PHE A 301 -1.46 -11.37 11.01
C PHE A 301 -0.93 -10.03 10.52
N PHE A 302 -1.27 -8.98 11.24
CA PHE A 302 -0.80 -7.63 10.96
C PHE A 302 0.05 -7.14 12.13
N LEU A 303 1.08 -6.36 11.83
CA LEU A 303 1.75 -5.50 12.81
C LEU A 303 1.37 -4.06 12.49
N LEU A 304 0.69 -3.40 13.42
CA LEU A 304 0.32 -2.00 13.32
C LEU A 304 1.15 -1.18 14.30
N GLN A 305 1.73 -0.08 13.85
CA GLN A 305 2.54 0.80 14.67
C GLN A 305 1.77 2.07 15.02
N THR A 306 1.75 2.45 16.29
CA THR A 306 1.22 3.74 16.74
C THR A 306 2.23 4.87 16.61
N GLU A 307 1.78 6.12 16.71
CA GLU A 307 2.67 7.29 16.72
C GLU A 307 3.70 7.30 17.87
N GLN A 308 3.46 6.55 18.95
CA GLN A 308 4.39 6.38 20.06
C GLN A 308 5.41 5.24 19.84
N GLY A 309 5.34 4.57 18.68
CA GLY A 309 6.22 3.47 18.31
C GLY A 309 5.77 2.08 18.77
N ASP A 310 4.61 1.97 19.44
CA ASP A 310 4.09 0.69 19.90
C ASP A 310 3.60 -0.16 18.72
N LEU A 311 4.11 -1.38 18.63
CA LEU A 311 3.66 -2.39 17.69
C LEU A 311 2.58 -3.25 18.33
N PHE A 312 1.45 -3.34 17.64
CA PHE A 312 0.36 -4.24 17.97
C PHE A 312 0.25 -5.34 16.93
N LYS A 313 0.26 -6.59 17.40
CA LYS A 313 -0.14 -7.74 16.59
C LYS A 313 -1.67 -7.79 16.54
N VAL A 314 -2.21 -7.65 15.34
CA VAL A 314 -3.64 -7.76 15.06
C VAL A 314 -3.92 -9.08 14.36
N THR A 315 -4.92 -9.81 14.86
CA THR A 315 -5.40 -11.07 14.28
C THR A 315 -6.92 -11.06 14.20
N LEU A 316 -7.46 -11.68 13.16
CA LEU A 316 -8.90 -11.84 12.97
C LEU A 316 -9.26 -13.30 13.25
N GLU A 317 -10.28 -13.51 14.07
CA GLU A 317 -10.89 -14.83 14.24
C GLU A 317 -12.12 -14.94 13.35
N THR A 318 -12.21 -16.08 12.66
CA THR A 318 -13.25 -16.37 11.69
C THR A 318 -14.04 -17.58 12.16
N ASP A 319 -15.36 -17.49 12.06
CA ASP A 319 -16.26 -18.63 12.14
C ASP A 319 -16.91 -18.79 10.76
N GLU A 320 -16.72 -19.95 10.15
CA GLU A 320 -17.02 -20.17 8.73
C GLU A 320 -16.38 -19.09 7.83
N ASP A 321 -17.19 -18.34 7.09
CA ASP A 321 -16.76 -17.27 6.17
C ASP A 321 -16.85 -15.87 6.80
N LEU A 322 -17.31 -15.76 8.05
CA LEU A 322 -17.50 -14.48 8.75
C LEU A 322 -16.42 -14.25 9.80
N VAL A 323 -15.93 -13.02 9.87
CA VAL A 323 -15.08 -12.59 10.99
C VAL A 323 -15.98 -12.36 12.19
N THR A 324 -15.57 -12.90 13.34
CA THR A 324 -16.29 -12.80 14.61
C THR A 324 -15.60 -11.86 15.60
N GLU A 325 -14.27 -11.85 15.62
CA GLU A 325 -13.50 -11.04 16.57
C GLU A 325 -12.21 -10.49 15.95
N MET A 326 -11.86 -9.24 16.29
CA MET A 326 -10.56 -8.64 16.00
C MET A 326 -9.77 -8.50 17.30
N LYS A 327 -8.68 -9.27 17.42
CA LYS A 327 -7.81 -9.29 18.60
C LYS A 327 -6.61 -8.40 18.36
N VAL A 328 -6.40 -7.45 19.27
CA VAL A 328 -5.27 -6.51 19.26
C VAL A 328 -4.41 -6.79 20.48
N LYS A 329 -3.15 -7.19 20.26
CA LYS A 329 -2.21 -7.54 21.34
C LYS A 329 -0.90 -6.77 21.18
N TYR A 330 -0.42 -6.16 22.26
CA TYR A 330 0.92 -5.55 22.28
C TYR A 330 1.98 -6.57 21.86
N PHE A 331 2.85 -6.17 20.94
CA PHE A 331 3.93 -6.98 20.40
C PHE A 331 5.27 -6.50 20.92
N ASP A 332 5.67 -5.26 20.58
CA ASP A 332 6.92 -4.64 21.02
C ASP A 332 6.88 -3.12 20.80
N THR A 333 7.95 -2.39 21.08
CA THR A 333 8.10 -0.96 20.78
C THR A 333 9.34 -0.72 19.93
N VAL A 334 9.19 -0.01 18.81
CA VAL A 334 10.29 0.37 17.91
C VAL A 334 10.14 1.85 17.51
N PRO A 335 11.19 2.50 16.99
CA PRO A 335 11.09 3.89 16.49
C PRO A 335 10.00 4.02 15.44
N ALA A 336 9.31 5.18 15.41
CA ALA A 336 8.29 5.48 14.41
C ALA A 336 8.82 5.22 13.00
N ALA A 337 8.04 4.55 12.15
CA ALA A 337 8.50 4.07 10.85
C ALA A 337 7.63 4.57 9.70
N ASN A 338 8.28 4.89 8.58
CA ASN A 338 7.61 5.13 7.30
C ASN A 338 7.09 3.83 6.68
N ALA A 339 7.80 2.72 6.90
CA ALA A 339 7.45 1.40 6.36
C ALA A 339 7.99 0.27 7.22
N MET A 340 7.26 -0.84 7.26
CA MET A 340 7.67 -2.08 7.92
C MET A 340 7.56 -3.25 6.95
N CYS A 341 8.49 -4.20 7.02
CA CYS A 341 8.51 -5.40 6.16
C CYS A 341 8.75 -6.65 7.00
N ILE A 342 7.79 -7.58 7.02
CA ILE A 342 7.91 -8.85 7.75
C ILE A 342 8.38 -9.95 6.80
N LEU A 343 9.63 -10.36 6.97
CA LEU A 343 10.26 -11.39 6.14
C LEU A 343 9.92 -12.80 6.64
N LYS A 344 9.78 -13.74 5.69
CA LYS A 344 9.53 -15.18 5.93
C LYS A 344 10.66 -15.86 6.71
N THR A 345 11.84 -15.25 6.77
CA THR A 345 12.99 -15.72 7.54
C THR A 345 12.91 -15.34 9.03
N GLY A 346 11.82 -14.71 9.47
CA GLY A 346 11.61 -14.33 10.87
C GLY A 346 12.21 -12.98 11.26
N PHE A 347 12.49 -12.12 10.28
CA PHE A 347 13.00 -10.77 10.51
C PHE A 347 11.92 -9.72 10.26
N LEU A 348 11.91 -8.68 11.09
CA LEU A 348 11.16 -7.45 10.88
C LEU A 348 12.15 -6.36 10.47
N PHE A 349 11.98 -5.80 9.28
CA PHE A 349 12.69 -4.60 8.85
C PHE A 349 11.83 -3.37 9.13
N VAL A 350 12.40 -2.40 9.83
CA VAL A 350 11.76 -1.14 10.22
C VAL A 350 12.51 -0.01 9.54
N ALA A 351 11.85 0.71 8.65
CA ALA A 351 12.37 1.91 8.01
C ALA A 351 11.90 3.13 8.80
N SER A 352 12.68 3.52 9.82
CA SER A 352 12.38 4.66 10.70
C SER A 352 12.13 5.94 9.90
N GLU A 353 11.21 6.79 10.36
CA GLU A 353 10.94 8.08 9.74
C GLU A 353 12.17 9.00 9.76
N PHE A 354 12.94 8.94 10.87
CA PHE A 354 14.16 9.69 11.09
C PHE A 354 15.17 8.86 11.89
N GLY A 355 16.45 8.94 11.52
CA GLY A 355 17.55 8.29 12.24
C GLY A 355 17.62 6.76 12.08
N ASP A 356 18.69 6.18 12.62
CA ASP A 356 19.06 4.76 12.43
C ASP A 356 18.62 3.83 13.58
N GLN A 357 17.85 4.33 14.56
CA GLN A 357 17.66 3.70 15.88
C GLN A 357 17.43 2.18 15.86
#